data_AF-A0A7J9N4K3-F1
#
_entry.id   AF-A0A7J9N4K3-F1
#
_cell.length_a   1.000
_cell.length_b   1.000
_cell.length_c   1.000
_cell.angle_alpha   90.00
_cell.angle_beta   90.00
_cell.angle_gamma   90.00
#
_symmetry.space_group_name_H-M   'P 1'
#
loop_
_entity.id
_entity.type
_entity.pdbx_description
1 polymer ?
#
loop_
_entity_poly.entity_id
_entity_poly.type
_entity_poly.pdbx_seq_one_letter_code
_entity_poly.pdbx_strand_id
1 'polypeptide(L)'
;MIRGKNILLLMDSHLEGNFSTEEATVVFDLASRCLQYEPRERPNTKDLVATLAPLQNKSDVPSYVMLGIPKHEEGPPTPQHPLSPMGDACSRMDLTAIHQILVMTHYKDDEGTNELSFQEWTQQMRDMLEARKRGDVAFRDKDFKTAIECYSQFIDVGTMVSPTVYARRSLCHLLCDQPDAALRDAMQAQCVYPDWSTAFYMQAVALAKLDMHKDAADMLNEAAALEEKKQRGGKGS
;
A
#
# COMPACT_ATOMS: atom_id res chain seq x y z
N MET A 1 25.61 -20.13 -9.53
CA MET A 1 24.23 -20.26 -10.09
C MET A 1 23.23 -20.08 -8.96
N ILE A 2 22.34 -19.10 -9.07
CA ILE A 2 21.30 -18.90 -8.06
C ILE A 2 20.13 -19.81 -8.43
N ARG A 3 19.85 -20.85 -7.61
CA ARG A 3 18.77 -21.82 -7.83
C ARG A 3 18.75 -22.44 -9.24
N GLY A 4 19.93 -22.75 -9.78
CA GLY A 4 20.09 -23.35 -11.12
C GLY A 4 19.88 -22.39 -12.30
N LYS A 5 19.67 -21.09 -12.05
CA LYS A 5 19.55 -20.07 -13.11
C LYS A 5 20.89 -19.36 -13.34
N ASN A 6 21.14 -19.03 -14.60
CA ASN A 6 22.30 -18.25 -15.06
C ASN A 6 22.01 -16.74 -14.96
N ILE A 7 23.07 -15.91 -14.96
CA ILE A 7 22.98 -14.45 -14.90
C ILE A 7 22.06 -13.87 -15.98
N LEU A 8 22.08 -14.42 -17.20
CA LEU A 8 21.23 -13.97 -18.31
C LEU A 8 19.72 -14.15 -18.07
N LEU A 9 19.34 -15.11 -17.23
CA LEU A 9 17.92 -15.39 -16.89
C LEU A 9 17.44 -14.60 -15.66
N LEU A 10 18.37 -14.00 -14.92
CA LEU A 10 18.08 -13.30 -13.66
C LEU A 10 18.29 -11.79 -13.75
N MET A 11 18.97 -11.32 -14.79
CA MET A 11 19.08 -9.90 -15.12
C MET A 11 17.72 -9.34 -15.57
N ASP A 12 17.46 -8.10 -15.18
CA ASP A 12 16.27 -7.37 -15.62
C ASP A 12 16.29 -7.22 -17.15
N SER A 13 15.23 -7.71 -17.81
CA SER A 13 15.05 -7.62 -19.25
C SER A 13 15.02 -6.17 -19.76
N HIS A 14 14.61 -5.22 -18.92
CA HIS A 14 14.57 -3.80 -19.26
C HIS A 14 15.94 -3.13 -19.30
N LEU A 15 16.99 -3.80 -18.80
CA LEU A 15 18.34 -3.25 -18.96
C LEU A 15 18.84 -3.35 -20.40
N GLU A 16 18.18 -4.13 -21.28
CA GLU A 16 18.47 -4.22 -22.72
C GLU A 16 19.97 -4.48 -23.06
N GLY A 17 20.71 -5.10 -22.15
CA GLY A 17 22.15 -5.32 -22.30
C GLY A 17 23.04 -4.12 -21.95
N ASN A 18 22.47 -3.03 -21.41
CA ASN A 18 23.19 -1.84 -20.94
C ASN A 18 23.85 -2.03 -19.57
N PHE A 19 24.64 -3.08 -19.42
CA PHE A 19 25.41 -3.37 -18.21
C PHE A 19 26.75 -4.03 -18.57
N SER A 20 27.78 -3.81 -17.76
CA SER A 20 29.03 -4.58 -17.90
C SER A 20 28.79 -6.01 -17.43
N THR A 21 29.19 -6.98 -18.27
CA THR A 21 29.07 -8.40 -17.95
C THR A 21 29.93 -8.77 -16.74
N GLU A 22 31.08 -8.12 -16.60
CA GLU A 22 32.03 -8.29 -15.51
C GLU A 22 31.42 -7.78 -14.19
N GLU A 23 30.91 -6.56 -14.18
CA GLU A 23 30.24 -5.96 -13.01
C GLU A 23 29.00 -6.77 -12.60
N ALA A 24 28.20 -7.20 -13.58
CA ALA A 24 27.03 -8.02 -13.35
C ALA A 24 27.40 -9.38 -12.73
N THR A 25 28.50 -9.99 -13.17
CA THR A 25 28.99 -11.26 -12.61
C THR A 25 29.41 -11.09 -11.15
N VAL A 26 30.07 -9.98 -10.80
CA VAL A 26 30.44 -9.68 -9.40
C VAL A 26 29.19 -9.55 -8.51
N VAL A 27 28.16 -8.82 -8.97
CA VAL A 27 26.89 -8.68 -8.24
C VAL A 27 26.16 -10.01 -8.13
N PHE A 28 26.16 -10.81 -9.20
CA PHE A 28 25.54 -12.13 -9.22
C PHE A 28 26.20 -13.11 -8.24
N ASP A 29 27.53 -13.14 -8.20
CA ASP A 29 28.28 -13.98 -7.27
C ASP A 29 28.11 -13.52 -5.83
N LEU A 30 28.03 -12.21 -5.59
CA LEU A 30 27.70 -11.66 -4.28
C LEU A 30 26.29 -12.08 -3.83
N ALA A 31 25.29 -11.92 -4.68
CA ALA A 31 23.92 -12.36 -4.42
C ALA A 31 23.84 -13.86 -4.14
N SER A 32 24.59 -14.68 -4.89
CA SER A 32 24.66 -16.13 -4.65
C SER A 32 25.23 -16.46 -3.27
N ARG A 33 26.21 -15.70 -2.77
CA ARG A 33 26.77 -15.87 -1.42
C ARG A 33 25.80 -15.41 -0.32
N CYS A 34 25.06 -14.32 -0.55
CA CYS A 34 24.03 -13.86 0.39
C CYS A 34 22.89 -14.87 0.59
N LEU A 35 22.59 -15.66 -0.45
CA LEU A 35 21.52 -16.65 -0.45
C LEU A 35 21.95 -18.03 0.09
N GLN A 36 23.18 -18.17 0.61
CA GLN A 36 23.63 -19.44 1.17
C GLN A 36 22.80 -19.87 2.37
N TYR A 37 22.55 -21.19 2.47
CA TYR A 37 21.78 -21.76 3.57
C TYR A 37 22.48 -21.53 4.90
N GLU A 38 23.78 -21.81 4.95
CA GLU A 38 24.62 -21.64 6.14
C GLU A 38 24.93 -20.16 6.41
N PRO A 39 24.56 -19.61 7.59
CA PRO A 39 24.80 -18.20 7.90
C PRO A 39 26.28 -17.80 7.90
N ARG A 40 27.18 -18.75 8.17
CA ARG A 40 28.63 -18.52 8.21
C ARG A 40 29.26 -18.31 6.84
N GLU A 41 28.59 -18.75 5.78
CA GLU A 41 29.04 -18.60 4.40
C GLU A 41 28.54 -17.29 3.77
N ARG A 42 27.64 -16.57 4.46
CA ARG A 42 27.13 -15.29 4.01
C ARG A 42 28.16 -14.19 4.27
N PRO A 43 28.36 -13.26 3.33
CA PRO A 43 29.27 -12.14 3.52
C PRO A 43 28.75 -11.21 4.63
N ASN A 44 29.68 -10.62 5.39
CA ASN A 44 29.31 -9.60 6.36
C ASN A 44 29.13 -8.23 5.68
N THR A 45 28.58 -7.25 6.39
CA THR A 45 28.32 -5.91 5.85
C THR A 45 29.56 -5.20 5.31
N LYS A 46 30.74 -5.43 5.90
CA LYS A 46 32.00 -4.83 5.41
C LYS A 46 32.39 -5.43 4.07
N ASP A 47 32.25 -6.75 3.90
CA ASP A 47 32.55 -7.45 2.65
C ASP A 47 31.58 -7.03 1.53
N LEU A 48 30.30 -6.84 1.88
CA LEU A 48 29.27 -6.32 0.97
C LEU A 48 29.66 -4.93 0.44
N VAL A 49 29.98 -4.00 1.34
CA VAL A 49 30.38 -2.63 0.97
C VAL A 49 31.67 -2.64 0.16
N ALA A 50 32.68 -3.42 0.57
CA ALA A 50 33.94 -3.52 -0.15
C ALA A 50 33.76 -4.07 -1.59
N THR A 51 32.81 -4.98 -1.78
CA THR A 51 32.50 -5.55 -3.11
C THR A 51 31.69 -4.59 -3.97
N LEU A 52 30.73 -3.85 -3.37
CA LEU A 52 29.79 -2.99 -4.11
C LEU A 52 30.31 -1.57 -4.36
N ALA A 53 31.12 -1.01 -3.46
CA ALA A 53 31.61 0.37 -3.58
C ALA A 53 32.38 0.65 -4.89
N PRO A 54 33.24 -0.26 -5.40
CA PRO A 54 33.92 -0.05 -6.68
C PRO A 54 32.98 -0.11 -7.90
N LEU A 55 31.79 -0.71 -7.76
CA LEU A 55 30.81 -0.83 -8.84
C LEU A 55 29.89 0.41 -8.93
N GLN A 56 29.92 1.28 -7.91
CA GLN A 56 29.14 2.50 -7.86
C GLN A 56 29.82 3.61 -8.70
N ASN A 57 29.89 3.39 -10.02
CA ASN A 57 30.56 4.29 -10.98
C ASN A 57 29.69 5.48 -11.44
N LYS A 58 28.41 5.53 -11.03
CA LYS A 58 27.49 6.63 -11.37
C LYS A 58 27.25 7.50 -10.14
N SER A 59 27.20 8.82 -10.36
CA SER A 59 26.73 9.80 -9.38
C SER A 59 25.41 9.35 -8.77
N ASP A 60 25.20 9.61 -7.47
CA ASP A 60 23.90 9.37 -6.82
C ASP A 60 22.82 10.15 -7.59
N VAL A 61 22.11 9.43 -8.45
CA VAL A 61 20.97 9.92 -9.21
C VAL A 61 19.74 9.51 -8.41
N PRO A 62 18.90 10.47 -7.97
CA PRO A 62 17.67 10.15 -7.27
C PRO A 62 16.85 9.09 -8.02
N SER A 63 16.27 8.14 -7.30
CA SER A 63 15.59 6.98 -7.89
C SER A 63 14.51 7.35 -8.91
N TYR A 64 13.78 8.46 -8.71
CA TYR A 64 12.78 8.94 -9.67
C TYR A 64 13.40 9.29 -11.04
N VAL A 65 14.61 9.87 -11.08
CA VAL A 65 15.32 10.16 -12.33
C VAL A 65 15.75 8.87 -13.01
N MET A 66 16.28 7.92 -12.23
CA MET A 66 16.73 6.62 -12.73
C MET A 66 15.58 5.79 -13.29
N LEU A 67 14.40 5.87 -12.67
CA LEU A 67 13.19 5.15 -13.07
C LEU A 67 12.38 5.87 -14.14
N GLY A 68 12.86 7.03 -14.65
CA GLY A 68 12.13 7.84 -15.63
C GLY A 68 10.78 8.35 -15.10
N ILE A 69 10.61 8.38 -13.77
CA ILE A 69 9.40 8.88 -13.13
C ILE A 69 9.47 10.42 -13.22
N PRO A 70 8.46 11.07 -13.81
CA PRO A 70 8.38 12.53 -13.79
C PRO A 70 8.48 13.00 -12.34
N LYS A 71 9.29 14.03 -12.06
CA LYS A 71 9.11 14.75 -10.79
C LYS A 71 7.65 15.14 -10.72
N HIS A 72 6.94 14.69 -9.69
CA HIS A 72 5.78 15.45 -9.24
C HIS A 72 6.35 16.81 -8.85
N GLU A 73 6.20 17.80 -9.73
CA GLU A 73 6.38 19.18 -9.32
C GLU A 73 5.50 19.36 -8.09
N GLU A 74 6.05 19.97 -7.03
CA GLU A 74 5.25 20.45 -5.91
C GLU A 74 4.06 21.17 -6.52
N GLY A 75 2.88 20.55 -6.38
CA GLY A 75 1.68 21.03 -7.01
C GLY A 75 1.43 22.47 -6.59
N PRO A 76 0.73 23.27 -7.42
CA PRO A 76 0.41 24.65 -7.10
C PRO A 76 -0.15 24.77 -5.67
N PRO A 77 0.16 25.85 -4.94
CA PRO A 77 -0.26 26.00 -3.57
C PRO A 77 -1.79 25.95 -3.51
N THR A 78 -2.30 25.07 -2.65
CA THR A 78 -3.71 24.91 -2.23
C THR A 78 -4.71 24.52 -3.33
N PRO A 79 -5.56 23.49 -3.11
CA PRO A 79 -6.70 23.24 -3.98
C PRO A 79 -7.61 24.49 -3.99
N GLN A 80 -7.86 25.06 -5.17
CA GLN A 80 -8.82 26.16 -5.35
C GLN A 80 -10.29 25.69 -5.23
N HIS A 81 -10.50 24.38 -5.06
CA HIS A 81 -11.80 23.76 -4.84
C HIS A 81 -11.91 23.25 -3.40
N PRO A 82 -13.06 23.43 -2.73
CA PRO A 82 -13.27 22.85 -1.41
C PRO A 82 -13.10 21.32 -1.49
N LEU A 83 -12.30 20.76 -0.58
CA LEU A 83 -12.11 19.32 -0.46
C LEU A 83 -13.46 18.63 -0.25
N SER A 84 -13.54 17.35 -0.64
CA SER A 84 -14.69 16.52 -0.28
C SER A 84 -14.83 16.43 1.26
N PRO A 85 -15.99 16.04 1.80
CA PRO A 85 -16.14 15.82 3.24
C PRO A 85 -15.09 14.85 3.82
N MET A 86 -14.70 13.83 3.04
CA MET A 86 -13.61 12.92 3.43
C MET A 86 -12.26 13.63 3.41
N GLY A 87 -11.95 14.38 2.35
CA GLY A 87 -10.71 15.12 2.25
C GLY A 87 -10.53 16.18 3.33
N ASP A 88 -11.58 16.94 3.67
CA ASP A 88 -11.53 17.91 4.76
C ASP A 88 -11.30 17.22 6.11
N ALA A 89 -12.02 16.12 6.40
CA ALA A 89 -11.82 15.33 7.62
C ALA A 89 -10.39 14.77 7.73
N CYS A 90 -9.84 14.24 6.63
CA CYS A 90 -8.47 13.74 6.58
C CYS A 90 -7.43 14.87 6.76
N SER A 91 -7.63 16.03 6.14
CA SER A 91 -6.73 17.18 6.28
C SER A 91 -6.64 17.70 7.73
N ARG A 92 -7.75 17.62 8.47
CA ARG A 92 -7.83 17.99 9.89
C ARG A 92 -7.46 16.85 10.83
N MET A 93 -7.21 15.65 10.29
CA MET A 93 -7.03 14.41 11.04
C MET A 93 -8.21 14.12 12.00
N ASP A 94 -9.43 14.50 11.61
CA ASP A 94 -10.65 14.23 12.39
C ASP A 94 -11.08 12.78 12.21
N LEU A 95 -10.50 11.90 13.03
CA LEU A 95 -10.80 10.46 13.01
C LEU A 95 -12.29 10.16 13.29
N THR A 96 -13.01 11.06 13.98
CA THR A 96 -14.45 10.87 14.25
C THR A 96 -15.27 11.15 13.01
N ALA A 97 -14.96 12.22 12.28
CA ALA A 97 -15.61 12.51 11.00
C ALA A 97 -15.31 11.43 9.96
N ILE A 98 -14.05 10.98 9.86
CA ILE A 98 -13.67 9.86 8.97
C ILE A 98 -14.45 8.60 9.32
N HIS A 99 -14.58 8.27 10.61
CA HIS A 99 -15.38 7.13 11.10
C HIS A 99 -16.83 7.21 10.63
N GLN A 100 -17.48 8.36 10.83
CA GLN A 100 -18.87 8.56 10.42
C GLN A 100 -19.04 8.38 8.90
N ILE A 101 -18.12 8.94 8.11
CA ILE A 101 -18.16 8.81 6.65
C ILE A 101 -18.01 7.34 6.26
N LEU A 102 -17.04 6.60 6.80
CA LEU A 102 -16.85 5.17 6.50
C LEU A 102 -18.04 4.30 6.93
N VAL A 103 -18.75 4.66 8.00
CA VAL A 103 -20.00 4.00 8.39
C VAL A 103 -21.10 4.27 7.35
N MET A 104 -21.26 5.52 6.91
CA MET A 104 -22.32 5.95 5.98
C MET A 104 -22.11 5.46 4.54
N THR A 105 -20.86 5.34 4.08
CA THR A 105 -20.54 4.89 2.72
C THR A 105 -20.77 3.38 2.54
N HIS A 106 -20.90 2.63 3.64
CA HIS A 106 -21.03 1.17 3.63
C HIS A 106 -19.94 0.51 2.78
N TYR A 107 -20.32 -0.32 1.80
CA TYR A 107 -19.43 -1.04 0.88
C TYR A 107 -19.68 -0.63 -0.57
N LYS A 108 -20.18 0.58 -0.81
CA LYS A 108 -20.51 1.06 -2.16
C LYS A 108 -19.29 1.04 -3.11
N ASP A 109 -18.09 1.18 -2.57
CA ASP A 109 -16.85 1.17 -3.35
C ASP A 109 -16.30 -0.25 -3.60
N ASP A 110 -16.93 -1.31 -3.07
CA ASP A 110 -16.56 -2.72 -3.30
C ASP A 110 -17.29 -3.31 -4.54
N GLU A 111 -18.19 -2.58 -5.21
CA GLU A 111 -19.09 -3.10 -6.26
C GLU A 111 -18.39 -3.62 -7.54
N GLY A 112 -17.06 -3.53 -7.66
CA GLY A 112 -16.28 -4.09 -8.77
C GLY A 112 -15.49 -5.37 -8.44
N THR A 113 -15.41 -5.78 -7.18
CA THR A 113 -14.58 -6.92 -6.74
C THR A 113 -15.39 -8.19 -6.43
N ASN A 114 -16.70 -8.17 -6.71
CA ASN A 114 -17.65 -9.15 -6.17
C ASN A 114 -18.31 -10.00 -7.28
N GLU A 115 -17.49 -10.67 -8.11
CA GLU A 115 -17.99 -11.82 -8.87
C GLU A 115 -18.03 -13.04 -7.94
N LEU A 116 -19.18 -13.17 -7.30
CA LEU A 116 -19.55 -14.29 -6.48
C LEU A 116 -19.80 -15.52 -7.40
N SER A 117 -18.96 -16.55 -7.27
CA SER A 117 -18.99 -17.78 -8.04
C SER A 117 -19.64 -18.90 -7.23
N PHE A 118 -20.26 -19.86 -7.93
CA PHE A 118 -21.06 -20.98 -7.40
C PHE A 118 -20.43 -21.83 -6.25
N GLN A 119 -19.15 -21.62 -5.90
CA GLN A 119 -18.48 -22.14 -4.70
C GLN A 119 -18.89 -21.46 -3.38
N GLU A 120 -19.75 -20.44 -3.44
CA GLU A 120 -20.19 -19.55 -2.33
C GLU A 120 -20.71 -20.18 -1.03
N TRP A 121 -21.03 -21.47 -0.99
CA TRP A 121 -21.81 -22.05 0.12
C TRP A 121 -21.01 -22.93 1.09
N THR A 122 -19.69 -22.73 1.18
CA THR A 122 -18.87 -23.42 2.19
C THR A 122 -19.09 -22.82 3.59
N GLN A 123 -18.90 -23.63 4.64
CA GLN A 123 -18.96 -23.15 6.02
C GLN A 123 -17.93 -22.04 6.27
N GLN A 124 -16.74 -22.17 5.69
CA GLN A 124 -15.67 -21.17 5.78
C GLN A 124 -16.09 -19.79 5.22
N MET A 125 -16.82 -19.76 4.10
CA MET A 125 -17.35 -18.50 3.54
C MET A 125 -18.40 -17.87 4.47
N ARG A 126 -19.28 -18.68 5.05
CA ARG A 126 -20.26 -18.19 6.04
C ARG A 126 -19.57 -17.59 7.26
N ASP A 127 -18.61 -18.31 7.84
CA ASP A 127 -17.86 -17.87 9.02
C ASP A 127 -17.09 -16.57 8.74
N MET A 128 -16.47 -16.46 7.56
CA MET A 128 -15.81 -15.23 7.09
C MET A 128 -16.80 -14.06 7.02
N LEU A 129 -17.94 -14.23 6.33
CA LEU A 129 -18.92 -13.15 6.18
C LEU A 129 -19.55 -12.76 7.52
N GLU A 130 -19.71 -13.71 8.44
CA GLU A 130 -20.12 -13.45 9.82
C GLU A 130 -19.07 -12.66 10.60
N ALA A 131 -17.77 -12.97 10.43
CA ALA A 131 -16.68 -12.20 11.02
C ALA A 131 -16.71 -10.74 10.54
N ARG A 132 -16.88 -10.51 9.22
CA ARG A 132 -17.06 -9.16 8.66
C ARG A 132 -18.26 -8.44 9.27
N LYS A 133 -19.42 -9.11 9.36
CA LYS A 133 -20.62 -8.52 9.99
C LYS A 133 -20.41 -8.14 11.45
N ARG A 134 -19.76 -9.01 12.24
CA ARG A 134 -19.39 -8.71 13.64
C ARG A 134 -18.44 -7.51 13.71
N GLY A 135 -17.44 -7.46 12.81
CA GLY A 135 -16.52 -6.33 12.69
C GLY A 135 -17.24 -5.03 12.38
N ASP A 136 -18.23 -5.05 11.48
CA ASP A 136 -19.02 -3.86 11.13
C ASP A 136 -19.89 -3.34 12.29
N VAL A 137 -20.44 -4.25 13.10
CA VAL A 137 -21.17 -3.89 14.32
C VAL A 137 -20.23 -3.24 15.32
N ALA A 138 -19.10 -3.89 15.63
CA ALA A 138 -18.10 -3.37 16.55
C ALA A 138 -17.53 -2.02 16.08
N PHE A 139 -17.26 -1.88 14.78
CA PHE A 139 -16.79 -0.63 14.17
C PHE A 139 -17.79 0.50 14.39
N ARG A 140 -19.08 0.27 14.12
CA ARG A 140 -20.13 1.27 14.32
C ARG A 140 -20.29 1.64 15.80
N ASP A 141 -20.19 0.66 16.68
CA ASP A 141 -20.32 0.83 18.14
C ASP A 141 -19.04 1.40 18.78
N LYS A 142 -18.02 1.71 17.96
CA LYS A 142 -16.72 2.27 18.36
C LYS A 142 -15.89 1.34 19.26
N ASP A 143 -16.19 0.04 19.24
CA ASP A 143 -15.32 -0.99 19.81
C ASP A 143 -14.25 -1.37 18.78
N PHE A 144 -13.25 -0.49 18.66
CA PHE A 144 -12.23 -0.60 17.63
C PHE A 144 -11.32 -1.83 17.81
N LYS A 145 -11.13 -2.31 19.04
CA LYS A 145 -10.31 -3.50 19.30
C LYS A 145 -11.00 -4.75 18.79
N THR A 146 -12.29 -4.94 19.14
CA THR A 146 -13.06 -6.06 18.62
C THR A 146 -13.27 -5.95 17.10
N ALA A 147 -13.42 -4.74 16.55
CA ALA A 147 -13.46 -4.53 15.12
C ALA A 147 -12.18 -5.02 14.42
N ILE A 148 -11.00 -4.69 14.96
CA ILE A 148 -9.70 -5.17 14.45
C ILE A 148 -9.62 -6.69 14.44
N GLU A 149 -10.02 -7.35 15.54
CA GLU A 149 -10.00 -8.80 15.64
C GLU A 149 -10.92 -9.46 14.61
N CYS A 150 -12.14 -8.95 14.46
CA CYS A 150 -13.12 -9.47 13.51
C CYS A 150 -12.69 -9.26 12.06
N TYR A 151 -12.15 -8.08 11.72
CA TYR A 151 -11.63 -7.82 10.37
C TYR A 151 -10.37 -8.62 10.07
N SER A 152 -9.52 -8.89 11.07
CA SER A 152 -8.39 -9.80 10.90
C SER A 152 -8.83 -11.23 10.60
N GLN A 153 -9.83 -11.75 11.32
CA GLN A 153 -10.43 -13.04 11.00
C GLN A 153 -10.97 -13.09 9.56
N PHE A 154 -11.62 -12.02 9.09
CA PHE A 154 -12.09 -11.96 7.71
C PHE A 154 -10.92 -12.02 6.70
N ILE A 155 -9.86 -11.24 6.94
CA ILE A 155 -8.70 -11.14 6.04
C ILE A 155 -7.87 -12.43 6.03
N ASP A 156 -7.63 -13.04 7.19
CA ASP A 156 -6.80 -14.24 7.33
C ASP A 156 -7.36 -15.46 6.60
N VAL A 157 -8.69 -15.54 6.45
CA VAL A 157 -9.34 -16.61 5.69
C VAL A 157 -9.05 -16.48 4.18
N GLY A 158 -8.82 -15.26 3.68
CA GLY A 158 -8.22 -15.01 2.35
C GLY A 158 -9.06 -15.37 1.13
N THR A 159 -10.28 -15.90 1.29
CA THR A 159 -11.18 -16.28 0.18
C THR A 159 -11.81 -15.09 -0.53
N MET A 160 -12.06 -13.99 0.18
CA MET A 160 -12.62 -12.75 -0.37
C MET A 160 -11.80 -11.57 0.11
N VAL A 161 -11.59 -10.60 -0.78
CA VAL A 161 -10.79 -9.41 -0.49
C VAL A 161 -11.71 -8.19 -0.60
N SER A 162 -11.65 -7.30 0.40
CA SER A 162 -12.48 -6.10 0.46
C SER A 162 -11.61 -4.90 0.80
N PRO A 163 -11.51 -3.89 -0.09
CA PRO A 163 -10.74 -2.67 0.19
C PRO A 163 -11.36 -1.89 1.35
N THR A 164 -12.69 -1.90 1.48
CA THR A 164 -13.40 -1.27 2.62
C THR A 164 -13.03 -1.90 3.96
N VAL A 165 -12.90 -3.24 4.05
CA VAL A 165 -12.48 -3.89 5.31
C VAL A 165 -11.09 -3.41 5.72
N TYR A 166 -10.14 -3.32 4.77
CA TYR A 166 -8.81 -2.76 5.05
C TYR A 166 -8.88 -1.31 5.51
N ALA A 167 -9.64 -0.44 4.83
CA ALA A 167 -9.76 0.96 5.25
C ALA A 167 -10.38 1.12 6.65
N ARG A 168 -11.40 0.33 6.99
CA ARG A 168 -12.03 0.35 8.32
C ARG A 168 -11.09 -0.16 9.40
N ARG A 169 -10.36 -1.25 9.14
CA ARG A 169 -9.35 -1.77 10.08
C ARG A 169 -8.19 -0.79 10.25
N SER A 170 -7.76 -0.12 9.17
CA SER A 170 -6.78 0.98 9.20
C SER A 170 -7.22 2.09 10.15
N LEU A 171 -8.45 2.59 10.01
CA LEU A 171 -8.98 3.61 10.93
C LEU A 171 -9.05 3.12 12.38
N CYS A 172 -9.42 1.86 12.61
CA CYS A 172 -9.40 1.29 13.97
C CYS A 172 -8.01 1.30 14.57
N HIS A 173 -6.98 0.95 13.78
CA HIS A 173 -5.59 1.04 14.21
C HIS A 173 -5.19 2.48 14.55
N LEU A 174 -5.58 3.48 13.75
CA LEU A 174 -5.35 4.90 14.06
C LEU A 174 -6.01 5.32 15.38
N LEU A 175 -7.24 4.87 15.63
CA LEU A 175 -7.98 5.15 16.86
C LEU A 175 -7.42 4.39 18.08
N CYS A 176 -6.64 3.33 17.84
CA CYS A 176 -5.92 2.57 18.86
C CYS A 176 -4.44 2.96 18.97
N ASP A 177 -4.02 4.08 18.36
CA ASP A 177 -2.65 4.60 18.38
C ASP A 177 -1.60 3.64 17.77
N GLN A 178 -1.97 2.96 16.68
CA GLN A 178 -1.12 2.04 15.92
C GLN A 178 -0.95 2.49 14.46
N PRO A 179 -0.29 3.63 14.22
CA PRO A 179 -0.24 4.23 12.88
C PRO A 179 0.54 3.39 11.85
N ASP A 180 1.57 2.63 12.24
CA ASP A 180 2.26 1.71 11.32
C ASP A 180 1.35 0.61 10.78
N ALA A 181 0.50 0.04 11.65
CA ALA A 181 -0.46 -0.98 11.24
C ALA A 181 -1.54 -0.38 10.34
N ALA A 182 -2.00 0.83 10.66
CA ALA A 182 -2.94 1.57 9.84
C ALA A 182 -2.40 1.85 8.44
N LEU A 183 -1.14 2.27 8.31
CA LEU A 183 -0.52 2.54 7.02
C LEU A 183 -0.45 1.28 6.17
N ARG A 184 -0.06 0.13 6.75
CA ARG A 184 -0.03 -1.15 6.03
C ARG A 184 -1.40 -1.53 5.47
N ASP A 185 -2.46 -1.38 6.27
CA ASP A 185 -3.82 -1.66 5.81
C ASP A 185 -4.27 -0.69 4.72
N ALA A 186 -3.95 0.60 4.83
CA ALA A 186 -4.29 1.58 3.81
C ALA A 186 -3.55 1.32 2.48
N MET A 187 -2.32 0.83 2.52
CA MET A 187 -1.57 0.37 1.34
C MET A 187 -2.19 -0.90 0.75
N GLN A 188 -2.63 -1.85 1.58
CA GLN A 188 -3.34 -3.04 1.08
C GLN A 188 -4.66 -2.66 0.40
N ALA A 189 -5.42 -1.71 0.96
CA ALA A 189 -6.62 -1.19 0.32
C ALA A 189 -6.34 -0.64 -1.09
N GLN A 190 -5.24 0.10 -1.26
CA GLN A 190 -4.79 0.60 -2.57
C GLN A 190 -4.40 -0.55 -3.51
N CYS A 191 -3.70 -1.58 -3.02
CA CYS A 191 -3.36 -2.74 -3.86
C CYS A 191 -4.61 -3.46 -4.39
N VAL A 192 -5.68 -3.51 -3.60
CA VAL A 192 -6.96 -4.14 -3.98
C VAL A 192 -7.74 -3.26 -4.95
N TYR A 193 -7.76 -1.94 -4.72
CA TYR A 193 -8.42 -0.99 -5.61
C TYR A 193 -7.53 0.24 -5.86
N PRO A 194 -6.71 0.21 -6.94
CA PRO A 194 -5.69 1.24 -7.19
C PRO A 194 -6.22 2.66 -7.40
N ASP A 195 -7.42 2.81 -7.95
CA ASP A 195 -8.04 4.12 -8.22
C ASP A 195 -8.99 4.57 -7.09
N TRP A 196 -8.85 4.01 -5.88
CA TRP A 196 -9.74 4.33 -4.75
C TRP A 196 -9.20 5.47 -3.88
N SER A 197 -9.80 6.65 -3.99
CA SER A 197 -9.39 7.85 -3.24
C SER A 197 -9.32 7.65 -1.72
N THR A 198 -10.25 6.88 -1.13
CA THR A 198 -10.28 6.59 0.31
C THR A 198 -9.01 5.88 0.81
N ALA A 199 -8.39 5.02 -0.01
CA ALA A 199 -7.13 4.37 0.36
C ALA A 199 -6.01 5.40 0.55
N PHE A 200 -5.87 6.34 -0.39
CA PHE A 200 -4.87 7.42 -0.31
C PHE A 200 -5.14 8.37 0.85
N TYR A 201 -6.40 8.73 1.08
CA TYR A 201 -6.78 9.52 2.26
C TYR A 201 -6.39 8.83 3.57
N MET A 202 -6.55 7.50 3.66
CA MET A 202 -6.15 6.77 4.86
C MET A 202 -4.64 6.68 5.02
N GLN A 203 -3.88 6.55 3.92
CA GLN A 203 -2.42 6.65 3.95
C GLN A 203 -1.97 8.02 4.43
N ALA A 204 -2.60 9.10 3.95
CA ALA A 204 -2.28 10.47 4.36
C ALA A 204 -2.41 10.66 5.88
N VAL A 205 -3.51 10.18 6.47
CA VAL A 205 -3.74 10.29 7.92
C VAL A 205 -2.75 9.44 8.71
N ALA A 206 -2.44 8.22 8.25
CA ALA A 206 -1.47 7.35 8.91
C ALA A 206 -0.05 7.92 8.85
N LEU A 207 0.39 8.44 7.70
CA LEU A 207 1.68 9.10 7.52
C LEU A 207 1.78 10.38 8.37
N ALA A 208 0.70 11.16 8.47
CA ALA A 208 0.67 12.33 9.33
C ALA A 208 0.84 11.97 10.81
N LYS A 209 0.27 10.83 11.26
CA LYS A 209 0.47 10.28 12.61
C LYS A 209 1.88 9.72 12.84
N LEU A 210 2.62 9.40 11.79
CA LEU A 210 4.02 8.96 11.82
C LEU A 210 5.01 10.14 11.67
N ASP A 211 4.54 11.38 11.74
CA ASP A 211 5.33 12.61 11.52
C ASP A 211 5.95 12.71 10.10
N MET A 212 5.45 11.92 9.15
CA MET A 212 5.87 11.95 7.74
C MET A 212 5.01 12.97 6.96
N HIS A 213 5.09 14.24 7.35
CA HIS A 213 4.16 15.28 6.87
C HIS A 213 4.20 15.54 5.37
N LYS A 214 5.37 15.41 4.74
CA LYS A 214 5.50 15.59 3.28
C LYS A 214 4.74 14.51 2.53
N ASP A 215 5.01 13.25 2.86
CA ASP A 215 4.36 12.11 2.24
C ASP A 215 2.84 12.12 2.52
N ALA A 216 2.43 12.57 3.72
CA ALA A 216 1.03 12.76 4.05
C ALA A 216 0.34 13.79 3.14
N ALA A 217 0.99 14.93 2.87
CA ALA A 217 0.46 15.95 1.97
C ALA A 217 0.37 15.45 0.53
N ASP A 218 1.38 14.71 0.07
CA ASP A 218 1.41 14.11 -1.26
C ASP A 218 0.24 13.12 -1.44
N MET A 219 0.00 12.24 -0.46
CA MET A 219 -1.14 11.30 -0.48
C MET A 219 -2.49 12.00 -0.42
N LEU A 220 -2.60 13.12 0.31
CA LEU A 220 -3.84 13.90 0.38
C LEU A 220 -4.16 14.58 -0.95
N ASN A 221 -3.14 15.10 -1.64
CA ASN A 221 -3.29 15.69 -2.97
C ASN A 221 -3.67 14.63 -4.01
N GLU A 222 -3.05 13.45 -3.97
CA GLU A 222 -3.35 12.35 -4.89
C GLU A 222 -4.81 11.87 -4.71
N ALA A 223 -5.26 11.72 -3.46
CA ALA A 223 -6.65 11.36 -3.16
C ALA A 223 -7.65 12.36 -3.74
N ALA A 224 -7.39 13.66 -3.59
CA ALA A 224 -8.24 14.72 -4.13
C ALA A 224 -8.27 14.71 -5.67
N ALA A 225 -7.11 14.48 -6.32
CA ALA A 225 -7.02 14.37 -7.76
C ALA A 225 -7.82 13.18 -8.31
N LEU A 226 -7.80 12.03 -7.62
CA LEU A 226 -8.60 10.86 -7.98
C LEU A 226 -10.11 11.12 -7.89
N GLU A 227 -10.57 11.82 -6.85
CA GLU A 227 -11.99 12.20 -6.72
C GLU A 227 -12.41 13.16 -7.85
N GLU A 228 -11.57 14.13 -8.20
CA GLU A 228 -11.85 15.05 -9.29
C GLU A 228 -11.95 14.33 -10.63
N LYS A 229 -11.02 13.40 -10.91
CA LYS A 229 -11.03 12.56 -12.11
C LYS A 229 -12.32 11.73 -12.20
N LYS A 230 -12.76 11.13 -11.09
CA LYS A 230 -14.02 10.36 -11.00
C LYS A 230 -15.24 11.23 -11.31
N GLN A 231 -15.28 12.46 -10.78
CA GLN A 231 -16.39 13.41 -11.03
C GLN A 231 -16.44 13.91 -12.48
N ARG A 232 -15.28 14.13 -13.12
CA ARG A 232 -15.20 14.55 -14.53
C ARG A 232 -15.62 13.42 -15.47
N GLY A 233 -15.21 12.18 -15.18
CA GLY A 233 -15.60 10.99 -15.97
C GLY A 233 -17.10 10.67 -15.90
N GLY A 234 -17.75 10.90 -14.75
CA GLY A 234 -19.19 10.64 -14.58
C GLY A 234 -20.13 11.65 -15.23
N LYS A 235 -19.64 12.83 -15.66
CA LYS A 235 -20.45 13.85 -16.35
C LYS A 235 -20.49 13.69 -17.88
N GLY A 236 -19.84 12.66 -18.42
CA GLY A 236 -19.70 12.42 -19.86
C GLY A 236 -20.40 11.17 -20.40
N SER A 237 -21.36 10.58 -19.68
CA SER A 237 -22.16 9.43 -20.15
C SER A 237 -23.66 9.71 -20.07
#